data_AF-A0A8T4RGZ2-F1
#
_entry.id   AF-A0A8T4RGZ2-F1
#
_cell.length_a   1.000
_cell.length_b   1.000
_cell.length_c   1.000
_cell.angle_alpha   90.00
_cell.angle_beta   90.00
_cell.angle_gamma   90.00
#
_symmetry.space_group_name_H-M   'P 1'
#
loop_
_entity.id
_entity.type
_entity.pdbx_description
1 polymer ?
#
loop_
_entity_poly.entity_id
_entity_poly.type
_entity_poly.pdbx_seq_one_letter_code
_entity_poly.pdbx_strand_id
1 'polypeptide(L)'
;MVAAKEKNKAINFTAKILENSTLYLIQKQLSASLVISERKEIVEHPKTIEVIMANFLPTAEAFNNRYQENNLNNHRTAAILYKDGKSSFVRMVEKNRSWRTEKSLKRYTPQEINQMLSLRKIEKEMLNIYNTDCLVYYQPLTDNLEESLTKFRMSDVQLDYSHIGPNDPGYGFVHNRKSIDYKIPEEHSRTDNKAEILFSERNKARWKLG
;
A
#
# COMPACT_ATOMS: atom_id res chain seq x y z
N MET A 1 -8.30 -4.33 14.45
CA MET A 1 -7.24 -5.30 14.11
C MET A 1 -7.90 -6.44 13.36
N VAL A 2 -7.32 -6.91 12.26
CA VAL A 2 -7.91 -7.94 11.39
C VAL A 2 -8.00 -9.27 12.16
N ALA A 3 -9.12 -9.99 12.03
CA ALA A 3 -9.35 -11.22 12.79
C ALA A 3 -8.46 -12.37 12.28
N ALA A 4 -8.09 -13.32 13.15
CA ALA A 4 -7.18 -14.42 12.79
C ALA A 4 -7.67 -15.24 11.58
N LYS A 5 -8.99 -15.49 11.49
CA LYS A 5 -9.61 -16.19 10.35
C LYS A 5 -9.41 -15.42 9.04
N GLU A 6 -9.59 -14.11 9.07
CA GLU A 6 -9.40 -13.23 7.91
C GLU A 6 -7.93 -13.17 7.50
N LYS A 7 -7.01 -13.13 8.47
CA LYS A 7 -5.57 -13.17 8.21
C LYS A 7 -5.18 -14.45 7.46
N ASN A 8 -5.63 -15.60 7.94
CA ASN A 8 -5.37 -16.88 7.30
C ASN A 8 -5.96 -16.95 5.89
N LYS A 9 -7.18 -16.42 5.70
CA LYS A 9 -7.81 -16.37 4.38
C LYS A 9 -6.99 -15.56 3.38
N ALA A 10 -6.54 -14.37 3.78
CA ALA A 10 -5.73 -13.50 2.93
C ALA A 10 -4.39 -14.15 2.55
N ILE A 11 -3.68 -14.72 3.52
CA ILE A 11 -2.40 -15.40 3.27
C ILE A 11 -2.60 -16.61 2.33
N ASN A 12 -3.62 -17.43 2.57
CA ASN A 12 -3.91 -18.60 1.72
C ASN A 12 -4.28 -18.20 0.28
N PHE A 13 -5.06 -17.12 0.12
CA PHE A 13 -5.41 -16.60 -1.19
C PHE A 13 -4.17 -16.09 -1.95
N THR A 14 -3.31 -15.33 -1.27
CA THR A 14 -2.04 -14.86 -1.87
C THR A 14 -1.12 -16.02 -2.23
N ALA A 15 -1.03 -17.04 -1.37
CA ALA A 15 -0.27 -18.26 -1.63
C ALA A 15 -0.79 -18.97 -2.91
N LYS A 16 -2.11 -19.17 -3.01
CA LYS A 16 -2.74 -19.80 -4.18
C LYS A 16 -2.46 -19.02 -5.47
N ILE A 17 -2.55 -17.68 -5.45
CA ILE A 17 -2.21 -16.85 -6.60
C ILE A 17 -0.74 -17.04 -7.02
N LEU A 18 0.16 -17.05 -6.04
CA LEU A 18 1.60 -17.21 -6.28
C LEU A 18 1.93 -18.60 -6.85
N GLU A 19 1.33 -19.66 -6.31
CA GLU A 19 1.49 -21.02 -6.82
C GLU A 19 0.96 -21.16 -8.24
N ASN A 20 -0.24 -20.63 -8.50
CA ASN A 20 -0.88 -20.66 -9.82
C ASN A 20 -0.10 -19.87 -10.88
N SER A 21 0.69 -18.87 -10.49
CA SER A 21 1.53 -18.12 -11.42
C SER A 21 2.62 -18.99 -12.07
N THR A 22 2.98 -20.12 -11.45
CA THR A 22 4.13 -20.98 -11.78
C THR A 22 5.50 -20.31 -11.67
N LEU A 23 5.58 -19.01 -11.37
CA LEU A 23 6.84 -18.26 -11.29
C LEU A 23 7.61 -18.48 -9.99
N TYR A 24 6.90 -18.83 -8.92
CA TYR A 24 7.45 -18.90 -7.56
C TYR A 24 7.24 -20.28 -6.92
N LEU A 25 8.06 -20.53 -5.91
CA LEU A 25 7.93 -21.64 -4.98
C LEU A 25 7.71 -21.07 -3.58
N ILE A 26 6.66 -21.56 -2.89
CA ILE A 26 6.43 -21.20 -1.49
C ILE A 26 7.38 -22.01 -0.62
N GLN A 27 8.26 -21.30 0.11
CA GLN A 27 9.22 -21.87 1.04
C GLN A 27 8.63 -21.99 2.44
N LYS A 28 7.92 -20.93 2.87
CA LYS A 28 7.36 -20.85 4.22
C LYS A 28 6.11 -19.99 4.25
N GLN A 29 5.13 -20.41 5.03
CA GLN A 29 3.96 -19.61 5.36
C GLN A 29 3.97 -19.23 6.84
N LEU A 30 3.78 -17.94 7.12
CA LEU A 30 3.74 -17.33 8.45
C LEU A 30 2.38 -16.66 8.66
N SER A 31 2.10 -16.24 9.90
CA SER A 31 0.82 -15.60 10.26
C SER A 31 0.59 -14.24 9.59
N ALA A 32 1.65 -13.58 9.13
CA ALA A 32 1.59 -12.27 8.49
C ALA A 32 2.38 -12.17 7.17
N SER A 33 3.00 -13.26 6.71
CA SER A 33 3.81 -13.23 5.49
C SER A 33 3.97 -14.61 4.85
N LEU A 34 4.44 -14.60 3.60
CA LEU A 34 4.90 -15.76 2.85
C LEU A 34 6.37 -15.53 2.47
N VAL A 35 7.21 -16.53 2.66
CA VAL A 35 8.56 -16.56 2.08
C VAL A 35 8.48 -17.40 0.82
N ILE A 36 8.87 -16.81 -0.30
CA ILE A 36 8.88 -17.44 -1.61
C ILE A 36 10.26 -17.33 -2.25
N SER A 37 10.55 -18.19 -3.21
CA SER A 37 11.72 -18.09 -4.08
C SER A 37 11.28 -18.11 -5.54
N GLU A 38 11.91 -17.29 -6.37
CA GLU A 38 11.81 -17.40 -7.83
C GLU A 38 12.27 -18.80 -8.27
N ARG A 39 11.66 -19.35 -9.33
CA ARG A 39 12.07 -20.63 -9.89
C ARG A 39 13.34 -20.48 -10.72
N LYS A 40 14.35 -21.30 -10.42
CA LYS A 40 15.63 -21.36 -11.15
C LYS A 40 15.47 -21.79 -12.61
N GLU A 41 14.38 -22.49 -12.92
CA GLU A 41 14.05 -22.90 -14.29
C GLU A 41 13.58 -21.72 -15.16
N ILE A 42 13.22 -20.59 -14.53
CA ILE A 42 12.63 -19.41 -15.19
C ILE A 42 13.58 -18.20 -15.10
N VAL A 43 14.30 -18.05 -13.99
CA VAL A 43 15.16 -16.89 -13.70
C VAL A 43 16.60 -17.34 -13.44
N GLU A 44 17.56 -16.71 -14.12
CA GLU A 44 19.00 -17.04 -14.04
C GLU A 44 19.60 -16.84 -12.64
N HIS A 45 19.13 -15.82 -11.91
CA HIS A 45 19.56 -15.49 -10.56
C HIS A 45 18.36 -15.39 -9.61
N PRO A 46 17.82 -16.53 -9.16
CA PRO A 46 16.63 -16.56 -8.31
C PRO A 46 16.83 -15.79 -7.03
N LYS A 47 15.82 -15.01 -6.66
CA LYS A 47 15.79 -14.29 -5.39
C LYS A 47 14.75 -14.86 -4.45
N THR A 48 15.09 -14.81 -3.16
CA THR A 48 14.13 -15.00 -2.07
C THR A 48 13.37 -13.70 -1.86
N ILE A 49 12.08 -13.83 -1.63
CA ILE A 49 11.17 -12.71 -1.46
C ILE A 49 10.28 -13.00 -0.26
N GLU A 50 10.14 -12.05 0.65
CA GLU A 50 9.08 -12.08 1.66
C GLU A 50 7.90 -11.22 1.18
N VAL A 51 6.73 -11.84 1.03
CA VAL A 51 5.46 -11.17 0.77
C VAL A 51 4.76 -10.94 2.10
N ILE A 52 4.68 -9.70 2.55
CA ILE A 52 4.20 -9.30 3.87
C ILE A 52 2.81 -8.69 3.77
N MET A 53 1.87 -9.16 4.59
CA MET A 53 0.62 -8.46 4.87
C MET A 53 0.89 -7.34 5.87
N ALA A 54 1.26 -6.16 5.38
CA ALA A 54 1.88 -5.11 6.19
C ALA A 54 1.02 -4.70 7.39
N ASN A 55 -0.29 -4.48 7.19
CA ASN A 55 -1.21 -4.09 8.26
C ASN A 55 -1.64 -5.26 9.18
N PHE A 56 -1.04 -6.44 9.07
CA PHE A 56 -1.12 -7.48 10.10
C PHE A 56 -0.04 -7.33 11.18
N LEU A 57 1.03 -6.60 10.87
CA LEU A 57 2.05 -6.20 11.82
C LEU A 57 1.49 -5.11 12.75
N PRO A 58 1.94 -5.05 14.02
CA PRO A 58 1.35 -4.15 15.01
C PRO A 58 1.61 -2.67 14.71
N THR A 59 2.74 -2.33 14.08
CA THR A 59 3.17 -0.96 13.84
C THR A 59 3.85 -0.80 12.47
N ALA A 60 3.90 0.44 11.97
CA ALA A 60 4.69 0.79 10.78
C ALA A 60 6.20 0.57 11.00
N GLU A 61 6.67 0.75 12.24
CA GLU A 61 8.05 0.46 12.63
C GLU A 61 8.36 -1.04 12.54
N ALA A 62 7.45 -1.92 12.97
CA ALA A 62 7.62 -3.36 12.80
C ALA A 62 7.72 -3.76 11.32
N PHE A 63 6.97 -3.09 10.45
CA PHE A 63 7.10 -3.26 9.00
C PHE A 63 8.47 -2.80 8.48
N ASN A 64 8.92 -1.59 8.85
CA ASN A 64 10.22 -1.09 8.45
C ASN A 64 11.36 -1.99 8.95
N ASN A 65 11.32 -2.43 10.20
CA ASN A 65 12.32 -3.35 10.75
C ASN A 65 12.39 -4.64 9.94
N ARG A 66 11.24 -5.25 9.60
CA ARG A 66 11.22 -6.45 8.75
C ARG A 66 11.76 -6.17 7.35
N TYR A 67 11.42 -5.03 6.76
CA TYR A 67 11.96 -4.61 5.47
C TYR A 67 13.49 -4.47 5.51
N GLN A 68 14.05 -3.86 6.56
CA GLN A 68 15.50 -3.74 6.73
C GLN A 68 16.17 -5.10 6.96
N GLU A 69 15.58 -5.96 7.81
CA GLU A 69 16.05 -7.33 8.03
C GLU A 69 16.13 -8.12 6.71
N ASN A 70 15.11 -8.02 5.86
CA ASN A 70 15.13 -8.67 4.55
C ASN A 70 16.25 -8.14 3.66
N ASN A 71 16.45 -6.83 3.60
CA ASN A 71 17.55 -6.25 2.81
C ASN A 71 18.92 -6.72 3.30
N LEU A 72 19.13 -6.79 4.62
CA LEU A 72 20.37 -7.29 5.22
C LEU A 72 20.62 -8.77 4.86
N ASN A 73 19.55 -9.56 4.73
CA ASN A 73 19.60 -10.96 4.32
C ASN A 73 19.58 -11.15 2.79
N ASN A 74 19.71 -10.08 2.00
CA ASN A 74 19.60 -10.10 0.54
C ASN A 74 18.28 -10.69 0.01
N HIS A 75 17.20 -10.55 0.79
CA HIS A 75 15.83 -10.89 0.40
C HIS A 75 15.12 -9.65 -0.15
N ARG A 76 14.28 -9.83 -1.17
CA ARG A 76 13.33 -8.80 -1.60
C ARG A 76 12.13 -8.78 -0.66
N THR A 77 11.47 -7.62 -0.56
CA THR A 77 10.19 -7.50 0.16
C THR A 77 9.10 -7.06 -0.81
N ALA A 78 7.97 -7.76 -0.80
CA ALA A 78 6.71 -7.27 -1.35
C ALA A 78 5.73 -7.05 -0.20
N ALA A 79 4.94 -5.98 -0.27
CA ALA A 79 3.94 -5.72 0.75
C ALA A 79 2.54 -5.58 0.17
N ILE A 80 1.59 -6.18 0.88
CA ILE A 80 0.16 -6.19 0.58
C ILE A 80 -0.58 -5.66 1.81
N LEU A 81 -1.64 -4.89 1.61
CA LEU A 81 -2.51 -4.38 2.67
C LEU A 81 -3.86 -5.09 2.64
N TYR A 82 -4.34 -5.58 3.77
CA TYR A 82 -5.71 -6.12 3.88
C TYR A 82 -6.72 -4.97 3.87
N LYS A 83 -7.57 -4.90 2.84
CA LYS A 83 -8.57 -3.86 2.64
C LYS A 83 -9.81 -4.11 3.49
N ASP A 84 -9.85 -3.52 4.69
CA ASP A 84 -10.98 -3.60 5.63
C ASP A 84 -11.72 -2.27 5.83
N GLY A 85 -11.24 -1.18 5.23
CA GLY A 85 -11.77 0.17 5.45
C GLY A 85 -11.54 0.71 6.87
N LYS A 86 -10.76 0.01 7.71
CA LYS A 86 -10.54 0.34 9.12
C LYS A 86 -9.07 0.47 9.48
N SER A 87 -8.28 -0.55 9.15
CA SER A 87 -6.83 -0.59 9.32
C SER A 87 -6.06 -0.18 8.07
N SER A 88 -6.67 -0.32 6.88
CA SER A 88 -6.16 0.22 5.61
C SER A 88 -7.31 0.65 4.70
N PHE A 89 -7.03 1.44 3.66
CA PHE A 89 -8.05 1.92 2.72
C PHE A 89 -9.19 2.70 3.41
N VAL A 90 -8.84 3.48 4.44
CA VAL A 90 -9.82 4.21 5.26
C VAL A 90 -10.28 5.47 4.52
N ARG A 91 -11.58 5.66 4.34
CA ARG A 91 -12.09 6.88 3.69
C ARG A 91 -11.85 8.10 4.57
N MET A 92 -11.44 9.20 3.96
CA MET A 92 -11.19 10.46 4.67
C MET A 92 -12.44 10.94 5.42
N VAL A 93 -13.61 10.83 4.78
CA VAL A 93 -14.90 11.27 5.33
C VAL A 93 -15.34 10.50 6.58
N GLU A 94 -14.82 9.29 6.79
CA GLU A 94 -15.08 8.50 8.00
C GLU A 94 -14.24 8.99 9.19
N LYS A 95 -13.10 9.64 8.91
CA LYS A 95 -12.19 10.20 9.93
C LYS A 95 -12.47 11.67 10.22
N ASN A 96 -12.74 12.46 9.18
CA ASN A 96 -13.01 13.88 9.31
C ASN A 96 -14.50 14.15 9.11
N ARG A 97 -15.28 14.24 10.20
CA ARG A 97 -16.72 14.55 10.13
C ARG A 97 -17.01 15.96 9.61
N SER A 98 -16.03 16.86 9.72
CA SER A 98 -16.12 18.27 9.30
C SER A 98 -15.59 18.50 7.88
N TRP A 99 -15.41 17.44 7.08
CA TRP A 99 -14.88 17.56 5.72
C TRP A 99 -15.71 18.50 4.82
N ARG A 100 -17.02 18.62 5.07
CA ARG A 100 -17.90 19.53 4.30
C ARG A 100 -17.58 21.00 4.48
N THR A 101 -16.95 21.35 5.60
CA THR A 101 -16.50 22.72 5.91
C THR A 101 -15.01 22.92 5.66
N GLU A 102 -14.31 21.89 5.16
CA GLU A 102 -12.87 21.93 4.91
C GLU A 102 -12.57 22.80 3.68
N LYS A 103 -12.27 24.08 3.93
CA LYS A 103 -11.98 25.06 2.88
C LYS A 103 -10.71 24.75 2.10
N SER A 104 -9.78 23.96 2.66
CA SER A 104 -8.57 23.54 1.94
C SER A 104 -8.84 22.57 0.79
N LEU A 105 -10.00 21.91 0.78
CA LEU A 105 -10.39 20.97 -0.27
C LEU A 105 -11.35 21.58 -1.32
N LYS A 106 -11.49 22.91 -1.35
CA LYS A 106 -12.42 23.65 -2.24
C LYS A 106 -12.26 23.37 -3.74
N ARG A 107 -11.16 22.74 -4.16
CA ARG A 107 -10.90 22.35 -5.55
C ARG A 107 -11.58 21.04 -5.97
N TYR A 108 -12.07 20.27 -5.00
CA TYR A 108 -12.62 18.95 -5.21
C TYR A 108 -14.13 18.93 -5.02
N THR A 109 -14.79 18.13 -5.85
CA THR A 109 -16.21 17.84 -5.72
C THR A 109 -16.48 16.96 -4.49
N PRO A 110 -17.70 16.99 -3.94
CA PRO A 110 -18.09 16.06 -2.88
C PRO A 110 -17.85 14.59 -3.23
N GLN A 111 -18.00 14.22 -4.50
CA GLN A 111 -17.76 12.87 -5.00
C GLN A 111 -16.28 12.49 -4.89
N GLU A 112 -15.38 13.36 -5.35
CA GLU A 112 -13.92 13.15 -5.23
C GLU A 112 -13.49 13.10 -3.77
N ILE A 113 -14.03 13.98 -2.91
CA ILE A 113 -13.72 13.97 -1.47
C ILE A 113 -14.16 12.66 -0.81
N ASN A 114 -15.31 12.10 -1.20
CA ASN A 114 -15.77 10.81 -0.71
C ASN A 114 -14.88 9.63 -1.14
N GLN A 115 -14.15 9.77 -2.25
CA GLN A 115 -13.19 8.78 -2.74
C GLN A 115 -11.82 8.91 -2.08
N MET A 116 -11.47 10.07 -1.52
CA MET A 116 -10.19 10.27 -0.85
C MET A 116 -10.00 9.30 0.32
N LEU A 117 -8.79 8.74 0.41
CA LEU A 117 -8.35 7.94 1.54
C LEU A 117 -7.57 8.79 2.53
N SER A 118 -7.76 8.51 3.82
CA SER A 118 -6.86 8.94 4.88
C SER A 118 -5.78 7.88 5.07
N LEU A 119 -4.58 8.14 4.57
CA LEU A 119 -3.47 7.23 4.72
C LEU A 119 -3.09 7.05 6.18
N ARG A 120 -2.96 5.79 6.58
CA ARG A 120 -2.42 5.39 7.89
C ARG A 120 -0.90 5.46 7.86
N LYS A 121 -0.28 5.46 9.06
CA LYS A 121 1.18 5.49 9.20
C LYS A 121 1.88 4.43 8.34
N ILE A 122 1.33 3.21 8.31
CA ILE A 122 1.93 2.11 7.54
C ILE A 122 1.83 2.31 6.01
N GLU A 123 0.73 2.87 5.51
CA GLU A 123 0.55 3.18 4.08
C GLU A 123 1.54 4.27 3.64
N LYS A 124 1.71 5.31 4.46
CA LYS A 124 2.70 6.37 4.22
C LYS A 124 4.12 5.81 4.22
N GLU A 125 4.43 4.95 5.19
CA GLU A 125 5.74 4.33 5.30
C GLU A 125 6.05 3.46 4.07
N MET A 126 5.09 2.66 3.60
CA MET A 126 5.23 1.85 2.39
C MET A 126 5.50 2.71 1.14
N LEU A 127 4.71 3.77 0.92
CA LEU A 127 4.93 4.69 -0.20
C LEU A 127 6.34 5.31 -0.16
N ASN A 128 6.81 5.68 1.04
CA ASN A 128 8.13 6.27 1.25
C ASN A 128 9.29 5.27 1.03
N ILE A 129 9.21 4.09 1.67
CA ILE A 129 10.23 3.04 1.58
C ILE A 129 10.40 2.59 0.12
N TYR A 130 9.29 2.36 -0.57
CA TYR A 130 9.30 1.89 -1.96
C TYR A 130 9.47 3.02 -2.98
N ASN A 131 9.44 4.29 -2.55
CA ASN A 131 9.49 5.45 -3.42
C ASN A 131 8.53 5.31 -4.61
N THR A 132 7.28 5.00 -4.31
CA THR A 132 6.23 4.67 -5.30
C THR A 132 4.96 5.45 -4.98
N ASP A 133 4.11 5.61 -5.99
CA ASP A 133 2.75 6.10 -5.88
C ASP A 133 1.74 4.94 -5.80
N CYS A 134 2.17 3.68 -5.75
CA CYS A 134 1.28 2.52 -5.81
C CYS A 134 1.25 1.70 -4.52
N LEU A 135 0.06 1.23 -4.14
CA LEU A 135 -0.13 0.28 -3.05
C LEU A 135 -0.97 -0.91 -3.51
N VAL A 136 -0.61 -2.10 -3.05
CA VAL A 136 -1.33 -3.34 -3.35
C VAL A 136 -2.20 -3.72 -2.16
N TYR A 137 -3.46 -4.04 -2.44
CA TYR A 137 -4.43 -4.43 -1.44
C TYR A 137 -5.00 -5.81 -1.73
N TYR A 138 -5.13 -6.63 -0.69
CA TYR A 138 -6.00 -7.79 -0.69
C TYR A 138 -7.44 -7.33 -0.41
N GLN A 139 -8.32 -7.54 -1.38
CA GLN A 139 -9.76 -7.35 -1.29
C GLN A 139 -10.38 -8.67 -0.82
N PRO A 140 -10.98 -8.74 0.39
CA PRO A 140 -11.73 -9.91 0.79
C PRO A 140 -13.00 -10.07 -0.06
N LEU A 141 -13.46 -11.31 -0.21
CA LEU A 141 -14.77 -11.61 -0.78
C LEU A 141 -15.88 -10.93 0.04
N THR A 142 -16.77 -10.22 -0.65
CA THR A 142 -18.00 -9.64 -0.11
C THR A 142 -19.15 -9.94 -1.08
N ASP A 143 -20.39 -9.64 -0.69
CA ASP A 143 -21.57 -9.88 -1.54
C ASP A 143 -21.48 -9.20 -2.92
N ASN A 144 -20.75 -8.08 -3.01
CA ASN A 144 -20.64 -7.27 -4.22
C ASN A 144 -19.26 -7.32 -4.88
N LEU A 145 -18.25 -7.89 -4.22
CA LEU A 145 -16.87 -7.85 -4.70
C LEU A 145 -16.22 -9.21 -4.50
N GLU A 146 -15.64 -9.70 -5.58
CA GLU A 146 -14.81 -10.89 -5.59
C GLU A 146 -13.49 -10.69 -4.83
N GLU A 147 -12.97 -11.80 -4.31
CA GLU A 147 -11.66 -11.86 -3.69
C GLU A 147 -10.56 -11.55 -4.72
N SER A 148 -9.63 -10.65 -4.41
CA SER A 148 -8.56 -10.28 -5.35
C SER A 148 -7.38 -9.56 -4.70
N LEU A 149 -6.27 -9.49 -5.44
CA LEU A 149 -5.20 -8.52 -5.19
C LEU A 149 -5.35 -7.38 -6.19
N THR A 150 -5.52 -6.16 -5.69
CA THR A 150 -5.75 -4.97 -6.52
C THR A 150 -4.67 -3.94 -6.22
N LYS A 151 -4.07 -3.43 -7.28
CA LYS A 151 -3.10 -2.35 -7.22
C LYS A 151 -3.83 -1.03 -7.43
N PHE A 152 -3.62 -0.10 -6.50
CA PHE A 152 -4.13 1.25 -6.59
C PHE A 152 -2.97 2.22 -6.75
N ARG A 153 -3.10 3.13 -7.71
CA ARG A 153 -2.31 4.36 -7.77
C ARG A 153 -2.89 5.35 -6.77
N MET A 154 -2.02 5.99 -6.01
CA MET A 154 -2.33 6.93 -4.94
C MET A 154 -2.04 8.35 -5.41
N SER A 155 -3.00 8.92 -6.11
CA SER A 155 -2.90 10.27 -6.67
C SER A 155 -2.87 11.33 -5.56
N ASP A 156 -2.07 12.38 -5.78
CA ASP A 156 -1.89 13.46 -4.82
C ASP A 156 -3.15 14.30 -4.64
N VAL A 157 -3.50 14.59 -3.38
CA VAL A 157 -4.50 15.61 -3.03
C VAL A 157 -3.79 16.95 -2.82
N GLN A 158 -4.24 18.02 -3.46
CA GLN A 158 -3.72 19.38 -3.34
C GLN A 158 -4.54 20.18 -2.34
N LEU A 159 -3.93 20.61 -1.24
CA LEU A 159 -4.56 21.44 -0.23
C LEU A 159 -4.40 22.92 -0.62
N ASP A 160 -5.51 23.66 -0.63
CA ASP A 160 -5.57 25.07 -1.01
C ASP A 160 -6.00 25.98 0.16
N TYR A 161 -5.01 26.55 0.82
CA TYR A 161 -5.16 27.47 1.94
C TYR A 161 -5.22 28.94 1.53
N SER A 162 -5.43 29.28 0.25
CA SER A 162 -5.54 30.69 -0.20
C SER A 162 -6.68 31.50 0.43
N HIS A 163 -7.55 30.87 1.22
CA HIS A 163 -8.56 31.55 2.02
C HIS A 163 -8.05 32.08 3.36
N ILE A 164 -6.83 31.72 3.76
CA ILE A 164 -6.15 32.18 4.98
C ILE A 164 -5.25 33.34 4.55
N GLY A 165 -5.59 34.54 5.00
CA GLY A 165 -4.86 35.77 4.69
C GLY A 165 -3.86 36.15 5.80
N PRO A 166 -3.05 37.21 5.60
CA PRO A 166 -2.02 37.64 6.56
C PRO A 166 -2.53 37.95 7.97
N ASN A 167 -3.81 38.28 8.10
CA ASN A 167 -4.45 38.61 9.38
C ASN A 167 -4.96 37.37 10.13
N ASP A 168 -4.95 36.18 9.50
CA ASP A 168 -5.34 34.94 10.15
C ASP A 168 -4.18 34.39 11.00
N PRO A 169 -4.43 33.93 12.25
CA PRO A 169 -3.40 33.34 13.11
C PRO A 169 -2.65 32.16 12.49
N GLY A 170 -3.26 31.48 11.50
CA GLY A 170 -2.70 30.34 10.80
C GLY A 170 -1.80 30.67 9.61
N TYR A 171 -1.73 31.92 9.15
CA TYR A 171 -1.11 32.29 7.87
C TYR A 171 0.34 31.81 7.71
N GLY A 172 1.15 31.90 8.76
CA GLY A 172 2.55 31.45 8.73
C GLY A 172 2.75 29.93 8.81
N PHE A 173 1.69 29.17 9.12
CA PHE A 173 1.76 27.72 9.39
C PHE A 173 1.20 26.88 8.24
N VAL A 174 0.49 27.50 7.31
CA VAL A 174 -0.22 26.82 6.23
C VAL A 174 0.16 27.43 4.89
N HIS A 175 0.33 26.56 3.90
CA HIS A 175 0.60 26.96 2.52
C HIS A 175 0.01 25.90 1.60
N ASN A 176 -0.28 26.31 0.37
CA ASN A 176 -0.77 25.39 -0.65
C ASN A 176 0.25 24.29 -0.87
N ARG A 177 -0.16 23.04 -0.71
CA ARG A 177 0.76 21.89 -0.73
C ARG A 177 0.05 20.59 -1.06
N LYS A 178 0.83 19.61 -1.48
CA LYS A 178 0.39 18.21 -1.54
C LYS A 178 0.10 17.69 -0.14
N SER A 179 -1.02 17.00 0.01
CA SER A 179 -1.36 16.29 1.23
C SER A 179 -0.47 15.05 1.37
N ILE A 180 0.09 14.90 2.57
CA ILE A 180 0.77 13.69 3.01
C ILE A 180 -0.25 12.69 3.58
N ASP A 181 -1.38 13.21 4.09
CA ASP A 181 -2.41 12.44 4.78
C ASP A 181 -3.47 11.88 3.83
N TYR A 182 -3.71 12.56 2.71
CA TYR A 182 -4.82 12.24 1.81
C TYR A 182 -4.34 11.90 0.40
N LYS A 183 -4.93 10.85 -0.17
CA LYS A 183 -4.71 10.42 -1.56
C LYS A 183 -6.04 10.06 -2.20
N ILE A 184 -6.11 10.18 -3.52
CA ILE A 184 -7.22 9.65 -4.31
C ILE A 184 -6.77 8.29 -4.87
N PRO A 185 -7.44 7.18 -4.54
CA PRO A 185 -7.08 5.88 -5.05
C PRO A 185 -7.68 5.69 -6.45
N GLU A 186 -6.83 5.38 -7.41
CA GLU A 186 -7.22 4.98 -8.77
C GLU A 186 -6.85 3.52 -8.97
N GLU A 187 -7.82 2.67 -9.29
CA GLU A 187 -7.53 1.28 -9.61
C GLU A 187 -6.65 1.22 -10.87
N HIS A 188 -5.46 0.65 -10.72
CA HIS A 188 -4.49 0.58 -11.80
C HIS A 188 -4.48 -0.80 -12.46
N SER A 189 -4.53 -1.86 -11.64
CA SER A 189 -4.63 -3.23 -12.14
C SER A 189 -5.20 -4.16 -11.08
N ARG A 190 -5.86 -5.21 -11.55
CA ARG A 190 -6.29 -6.36 -10.75
C ARG A 190 -5.45 -7.55 -11.17
N THR A 191 -4.91 -8.28 -10.19
CA THR A 191 -4.06 -9.44 -10.49
C THR A 191 -4.94 -10.64 -10.83
N ASP A 192 -5.09 -10.91 -12.13
CA ASP A 192 -5.81 -12.08 -12.62
C ASP A 192 -4.83 -13.25 -12.83
N ASN A 193 -4.80 -14.19 -11.90
CA ASN A 193 -4.19 -15.54 -11.99
C ASN A 193 -2.73 -15.70 -12.50
N LYS A 194 -2.01 -14.62 -12.84
CA LYS A 194 -0.60 -14.59 -13.26
C LYS A 194 0.10 -13.43 -12.56
N ALA A 195 0.38 -13.59 -11.27
CA ALA A 195 0.95 -12.51 -10.48
C ALA A 195 2.44 -12.31 -10.77
N GLU A 196 2.80 -11.30 -11.55
CA GLU A 196 4.00 -10.52 -11.20
C GLU A 196 3.61 -9.65 -9.99
N ILE A 197 3.90 -10.13 -8.78
CA ILE A 197 3.84 -9.26 -7.61
C ILE A 197 4.92 -8.21 -7.81
N LEU A 198 4.53 -6.94 -7.91
CA LEU A 198 5.49 -5.84 -8.04
C LEU A 198 6.37 -5.81 -6.79
N PHE A 199 7.62 -6.23 -6.97
CA PHE A 199 8.65 -6.16 -5.94
C PHE A 199 9.20 -4.74 -5.89
N SER A 200 9.50 -4.24 -4.69
CA SER A 200 10.16 -2.95 -4.57
C SER A 200 11.54 -3.02 -5.24
N GLU A 201 11.70 -2.41 -6.42
CA GLU A 201 13.00 -2.26 -7.07
C GLU A 201 13.82 -1.16 -6.40
N ARG A 202 14.22 -1.34 -5.14
CA ARG A 202 15.42 -0.68 -4.63
C ARG A 202 16.62 -1.58 -4.86
N ASN A 203 17.00 -1.69 -6.13
CA ASN A 203 18.36 -1.99 -6.60
C ASN A 203 18.44 -1.88 -8.13
N LYS A 204 18.04 -0.74 -8.70
CA LYS A 204 18.81 -0.20 -9.82
C LYS A 204 20.04 0.46 -9.22
N ALA A 205 21.05 -0.38 -8.97
CA ALA A 205 22.39 0.10 -8.72
C ALA A 205 22.72 1.13 -9.80
N ARG A 206 23.25 2.28 -9.35
CA ARG A 206 24.01 3.20 -10.17
C ARG A 206 25.14 2.40 -10.82
N TRP A 207 24.88 1.82 -11.97
CA TRP A 207 25.89 1.53 -12.99
C TRP A 207 25.57 2.46 -14.14
N LYS A 208 25.97 3.72 -13.98
CA LYS A 208 26.42 4.48 -15.14
C LYS A 208 27.75 3.84 -15.51
N LEU A 209 27.74 2.97 -16.51
CA LEU A 209 28.86 2.89 -17.43
C LEU A 209 28.87 4.22 -18.18
N GLY A 210 29.98 4.92 -18.03
CA GLY A 210 30.24 6.27 -18.51
C GLY A 210 31.46 6.80 -17.77
#